data_AF-A0A0C1EAS1-F1
#
_entry.id   AF-A0A0C1EAS1-F1
#
_cell.length_a   1.000
_cell.length_b   1.000
_cell.length_c   1.000
_cell.angle_alpha   90.00
_cell.angle_beta   90.00
_cell.angle_gamma   90.00
#
_symmetry.space_group_name_H-M   'P 1'
#
loop_
_entity.id
_entity.type
_entity.pdbx_description
1 polymer ?
#
loop_
_entity_poly.entity_id
_entity_poly.type
_entity_poly.pdbx_seq_one_letter_code
_entity_poly.pdbx_strand_id
1 'polypeptide(L)' 'MFAPYWQNIPAAMRERFEKEHAKLRGMMANPKYLNEEWNKDFAVTLRDHARFEERELFPAVEPFLPPPGGI' A
#
# COMPACT_ATOMS: atom_id res chain seq x y z
N MET A 1 7.79 -5.02 5.15
CA MET A 1 6.62 -5.90 5.41
C MET A 1 6.17 -5.63 6.83
N PHE A 2 4.86 -5.50 7.08
CA PHE A 2 4.31 -5.15 8.40
C PHE A 2 4.32 -6.30 9.42
N ALA A 3 4.79 -7.49 9.05
CA ALA A 3 4.96 -8.59 10.00
C ALA A 3 6.12 -8.25 10.96
N PRO A 4 5.94 -8.39 12.29
CA PRO A 4 4.95 -9.23 12.97
C PRO A 4 3.64 -8.54 13.42
N TYR A 5 3.32 -7.33 12.95
CA TYR A 5 2.16 -6.56 13.40
C TYR A 5 0.93 -6.68 12.51
N TRP A 6 1.08 -7.33 11.35
CA TRP A 6 0.04 -7.37 10.32
C TRP A 6 -1.30 -7.89 10.83
N GLN A 7 -1.32 -8.96 11.62
CA GLN A 7 -2.55 -9.53 12.17
C GLN A 7 -3.32 -8.59 13.10
N ASN A 8 -2.68 -7.55 13.63
CA ASN A 8 -3.31 -6.56 14.51
C ASN A 8 -4.03 -5.44 13.71
N ILE A 9 -3.84 -5.37 12.39
CA ILE A 9 -4.41 -4.34 11.53
C ILE A 9 -5.83 -4.73 11.09
N PRO A 10 -6.79 -3.79 11.03
CA PRO A 10 -8.15 -4.07 10.54
C PRO A 10 -8.16 -4.80 9.20
N ALA A 11 -9.00 -5.84 9.09
CA ALA A 11 -9.06 -6.69 7.89
C ALA A 11 -9.29 -5.88 6.60
N ALA A 12 -10.17 -4.88 6.64
CA ALA A 12 -10.45 -4.01 5.50
C ALA A 12 -9.21 -3.25 5.00
N MET A 13 -8.33 -2.79 5.90
CA MET A 13 -7.08 -2.12 5.50
C MET A 13 -6.10 -3.11 4.87
N ARG A 14 -6.02 -4.33 5.41
CA ARG A 14 -5.19 -5.40 4.87
C ARG A 14 -5.65 -5.83 3.48
N GLU A 15 -6.95 -6.02 3.30
CA GLU A 15 -7.54 -6.37 2.01
C GLU A 15 -7.33 -5.27 0.98
N ARG A 16 -7.50 -4.00 1.37
CA ARG A 16 -7.20 -2.85 0.52
C ARG A 16 -5.74 -2.84 0.08
N PHE A 17 -4.81 -2.97 1.03
CA PHE A 17 -3.37 -3.02 0.77
C PHE A 17 -3.03 -4.13 -0.24
N GLU A 18 -3.48 -5.36 -0.01
CA GLU A 18 -3.18 -6.50 -0.89
C GLU A 18 -3.80 -6.32 -2.28
N LYS A 19 -5.02 -5.78 -2.36
CA LYS A 19 -5.71 -5.50 -3.63
C LYS A 19 -4.99 -4.44 -4.45
N GLU A 20 -4.61 -3.32 -3.83
CA GLU A 20 -3.89 -2.23 -4.51
C GLU A 20 -2.50 -2.69 -4.95
N HIS A 21 -1.77 -3.43 -4.11
CA HIS A 21 -0.50 -4.04 -4.50
C HIS A 21 -0.64 -5.05 -5.65
N ALA A 22 -1.66 -5.90 -5.63
CA ALA A 22 -1.92 -6.83 -6.72
C ALA A 22 -2.17 -6.09 -8.03
N LYS A 23 -2.97 -5.01 -8.01
CA LYS A 23 -3.19 -4.15 -9.19
C LYS A 23 -1.88 -3.52 -9.66
N LEU A 24 -1.14 -2.84 -8.79
CA LEU A 24 0.11 -2.17 -9.14
C LEU A 24 1.15 -3.14 -9.71
N ARG A 25 1.32 -4.31 -9.08
CA ARG A 25 2.19 -5.38 -9.60
C ARG A 25 1.72 -5.87 -10.97
N GLY A 26 0.41 -6.06 -11.17
CA GLY A 26 -0.16 -6.44 -12.45
C GLY A 26 0.08 -5.41 -13.54
N MET A 27 -0.05 -4.11 -13.24
CA MET A 27 0.24 -3.03 -14.17
C MET A 27 1.73 -3.00 -14.54
N MET A 28 2.62 -3.16 -13.57
CA MET A 28 4.07 -3.17 -13.79
C MET A 28 4.58 -4.41 -14.53
N ALA A 29 3.86 -5.54 -14.46
CA ALA A 29 4.22 -6.75 -15.20
C ALA A 29 4.00 -6.62 -16.72
N ASN A 30 3.09 -5.74 -17.15
CA ASN A 30 2.81 -5.48 -18.57
C ASN A 30 2.52 -3.98 -18.78
N PRO A 31 3.57 -3.13 -18.74
CA PRO A 31 3.38 -1.70 -18.79
C PRO A 31 2.96 -1.24 -20.20
N LYS A 32 2.02 -0.30 -20.26
CA LYS A 32 1.56 0.33 -21.52
C LYS A 32 1.88 1.83 -21.51
N TYR A 33 3.16 2.17 -21.41
CA TYR A 33 3.62 3.56 -21.22
C TYR A 33 3.16 4.56 -22.29
N LEU A 34 2.84 4.10 -23.51
CA LEU A 34 2.32 4.95 -24.58
C LEU A 34 0.78 5.11 -24.56
N ASN A 35 0.10 4.40 -23.66
CA ASN A 35 -1.35 4.47 -23.50
C ASN A 35 -1.69 5.46 -22.36
N GLU A 36 -2.36 6.55 -22.72
CA GLU A 36 -2.71 7.62 -21.79
C GLU A 36 -3.63 7.14 -20.66
N GLU A 37 -4.63 6.32 -20.97
CA GLU A 37 -5.56 5.77 -19.98
C GLU A 37 -4.83 4.88 -18.96
N TRP A 38 -3.90 4.05 -19.41
CA TRP A 38 -3.06 3.23 -18.55
C TRP A 38 -2.17 4.10 -17.65
N ASN A 39 -1.54 5.14 -18.19
CA ASN A 39 -0.71 6.06 -17.41
C ASN A 39 -1.54 6.77 -16.33
N LYS A 40 -2.74 7.23 -16.69
CA LYS A 40 -3.66 7.87 -15.74
C LYS A 40 -4.10 6.91 -14.65
N ASP A 41 -4.53 5.69 -15.01
CA ASP A 41 -4.94 4.68 -14.03
C ASP A 41 -3.79 4.27 -13.11
N PHE A 42 -2.58 4.15 -13.65
CA PHE A 42 -1.38 3.82 -12.87
C PHE A 42 -1.05 4.92 -11.88
N ALA A 43 -0.98 6.17 -12.34
CA ALA A 43 -0.66 7.32 -11.51
C ALA A 43 -1.71 7.56 -10.41
N VAL A 44 -3.00 7.41 -10.73
CA VAL A 44 -4.08 7.52 -9.73
C VAL A 44 -3.98 6.40 -8.71
N THR A 45 -3.82 5.15 -9.17
CA THR A 45 -3.70 3.99 -8.28
C THR A 45 -2.51 4.15 -7.34
N LEU A 46 -1.33 4.51 -7.86
CA LEU A 46 -0.11 4.67 -7.07
C LEU A 46 -0.24 5.81 -6.06
N ARG A 47 -0.78 6.95 -6.48
CA ARG A 47 -1.00 8.11 -5.59
C ARG A 47 -1.97 7.77 -4.46
N ASP A 48 -3.08 7.13 -4.78
CA ASP A 48 -4.13 6.83 -3.80
C ASP A 48 -3.66 5.73 -2.83
N HIS A 49 -2.88 4.78 -3.32
CA HIS A 49 -2.17 3.78 -2.52
C HIS A 49 -1.20 4.43 -1.53
N ALA A 50 -0.29 5.29 -1.99
CA ALA A 50 0.67 5.98 -1.12
C ALA A 50 -0.03 6.83 -0.05
N ARG A 51 -1.10 7.54 -0.42
CA ARG A 51 -1.91 8.32 0.55
C ARG A 51 -2.56 7.45 1.61
N PHE A 52 -3.07 6.29 1.23
CA PHE A 52 -3.63 5.33 2.18
C PHE A 52 -2.57 4.82 3.15
N GLU A 53 -1.39 4.45 2.64
CA GLU A 53 -0.30 4.00 3.49
C GLU A 53 0.11 5.08 4.50
N GLU A 54 0.40 6.29 4.01
CA GLU A 54 0.89 7.41 4.83
C GLU A 54 -0.13 7.89 5.86
N ARG A 55 -1.41 7.95 5.50
CA ARG A 55 -2.45 8.62 6.31
C ARG A 55 -3.28 7.67 7.16
N GLU A 56 -3.30 6.39 6.80
CA GLU A 56 -4.20 5.41 7.44
C GLU A 56 -3.41 4.20 7.93
N LEU A 57 -2.65 3.53 7.06
CA LEU A 57 -2.01 2.27 7.41
C LEU A 57 -0.83 2.44 8.36
N PHE A 58 0.10 3.36 8.09
CA PHE A 58 1.25 3.58 8.98
C PHE A 58 0.81 4.05 10.36
N PRO A 59 -0.12 5.02 10.51
CA PRO A 59 -0.68 5.36 11.82
C PRO A 59 -1.36 4.18 12.53
N ALA A 60 -1.98 3.26 11.79
CA ALA A 60 -2.55 2.05 12.37
C ALA A 60 -1.50 1.04 12.84
N VAL A 61 -0.32 1.03 12.23
CA VAL A 61 0.80 0.14 12.59
C VAL A 61 1.63 0.70 13.75
N GLU A 62 1.78 2.03 13.81
CA GLU A 62 2.65 2.73 14.77
C GLU A 62 2.49 2.30 16.23
N PRO A 63 1.27 2.07 16.78
CA PRO A 63 1.09 1.64 18.17
C PRO A 63 1.70 0.28 18.52
N PHE A 64 2.01 -0.53 17.51
CA PHE A 64 2.61 -1.86 17.70
C PHE A 64 4.13 -1.85 17.52
N LEU A 65 4.71 -0.76 17.00
CA LEU A 65 6.14 -0.65 16.79
C LEU A 65 6.87 -0.51 18.15
N PRO A 66 8.10 -1.05 18.27
CA PRO A 66 8.91 -0.80 19.45
C PRO A 66 9.23 0.70 19.52
N PRO A 67 9.45 1.25 20.73
CA PRO A 67 9.86 2.64 20.88
C PRO A 67 11.16 2.90 20.10
N PRO A 68 11.31 4.08 19.47
CA PRO A 68 12.50 4.41 18.71
C PRO A 68 13.72 4.39 19.64
N GLY A 69 14.58 3.37 19.49
CA GLY A 69 15.77 3.14 20.32
C GLY A 69 15.95 1.73 20.87
N GLY A 70 14.97 0.82 20.71
CA GLY A 70 15.10 -0.58 21.14
C GLY A 70 15.84 -1.45 20.11
N ILE A 71 17.17 -1.46 20.15
CA ILE A 71 17.98 -2.62 19.75
C ILE A 71 18.39 -3.35 21.03
#